data_AF-A0A432TD94-F1
#
_entry.id   AF-A0A432TD94-F1
#
_cell.length_a   1.000
_cell.length_b   1.000
_cell.length_c   1.000
_cell.angle_alpha   90.00
_cell.angle_beta   90.00
_cell.angle_gamma   90.00
#
_symmetry.space_group_name_H-M   'P 1'
#
loop_
_entity.id
_entity.type
_entity.pdbx_description
1 polymer ?
#
loop_
_entity_poly.entity_id
_entity_poly.type
_entity_poly.pdbx_seq_one_letter_code
_entity_poly.pdbx_strand_id
1 'polypeptide(L)'
;NIAINALETVLEKHYPNQILQHTNQVNAFLEDYAYLGMALLTAHQVTKNSKYLIFSENLLNQAIEKFYEKGRWVFAKSDIPVYDDIYDLLYPSSMATILLLAQKISFKIDNDYSQIIFKTIERNSYVLMRQPLSSPKMSKVLLKYLQKRI
;
A
#
# COMPACT_ATOMS: atom_id res chain seq x y z
N ASN A 1 -16.20 -20.16 -0.67
CA ASN A 1 -16.63 -18.84 -0.17
C ASN A 1 -16.41 -17.85 -1.30
N ILE A 2 -17.44 -17.15 -1.77
CA ILE A 2 -17.39 -16.35 -3.02
C ILE A 2 -16.27 -15.30 -2.98
N ALA A 3 -16.06 -14.62 -1.84
CA ALA A 3 -15.04 -13.58 -1.72
C ALA A 3 -13.62 -14.13 -1.82
N ILE A 4 -13.36 -15.29 -1.19
CA ILE A 4 -12.04 -15.94 -1.26
C ILE A 4 -11.78 -16.48 -2.66
N ASN A 5 -12.79 -17.10 -3.30
CA ASN A 5 -12.64 -17.60 -4.66
C ASN A 5 -12.33 -16.45 -5.64
N ALA A 6 -13.02 -15.30 -5.51
CA ALA A 6 -12.74 -14.13 -6.33
C ALA A 6 -11.31 -13.60 -6.13
N LEU A 7 -10.83 -13.55 -4.88
CA LEU A 7 -9.46 -13.11 -4.58
C LEU A 7 -8.41 -14.06 -5.16
N GLU A 8 -8.61 -15.38 -5.06
CA GLU A 8 -7.73 -16.37 -5.68
C GLU A 8 -7.73 -16.25 -7.21
N THR A 9 -8.89 -16.05 -7.84
CA THR A 9 -8.96 -15.79 -9.29
C THR A 9 -8.19 -14.53 -9.70
N VAL A 10 -8.24 -13.45 -8.90
CA VAL A 10 -7.43 -12.25 -9.15
C VAL A 10 -5.95 -12.58 -9.06
N LEU A 11 -5.51 -13.31 -8.03
CA LEU A 11 -4.10 -13.71 -7.89
C LEU A 11 -3.63 -14.58 -9.07
N GLU A 12 -4.42 -15.57 -9.48
CA GLU A 12 -4.10 -16.46 -10.60
C GLU A 12 -3.95 -15.69 -11.91
N LYS A 13 -4.84 -14.72 -12.17
CA LYS A 13 -4.89 -13.99 -13.44
C LYS A 13 -3.91 -12.81 -13.49
N HIS A 14 -3.79 -12.06 -12.40
CA HIS A 14 -3.09 -10.76 -12.37
C HIS A 14 -1.76 -10.79 -11.64
N TYR A 15 -1.43 -11.87 -10.92
CA TYR A 15 -0.14 -12.01 -10.24
C TYR A 15 0.67 -13.24 -10.72
N PRO A 16 0.78 -13.49 -12.04
CA PRO A 16 1.57 -14.61 -12.54
C PRO A 16 3.06 -14.40 -12.26
N ASN A 17 3.77 -15.48 -11.95
CA ASN A 17 5.22 -15.46 -11.72
C ASN A 17 5.70 -14.40 -10.70
N GLN A 18 4.87 -14.09 -9.70
CA GLN A 18 5.14 -13.11 -8.65
C GLN A 18 5.27 -11.66 -9.15
N ILE A 19 4.74 -11.34 -10.32
CA ILE A 19 4.71 -9.98 -10.87
C ILE A 19 3.26 -9.55 -11.04
N LEU A 20 2.87 -8.41 -10.44
CA LEU A 20 1.51 -7.89 -10.55
C LEU A 20 1.32 -7.14 -11.87
N GLN A 21 0.20 -7.43 -12.52
CA GLN A 21 -0.24 -6.82 -13.77
C GLN A 21 -1.61 -6.17 -13.57
N HIS A 22 -1.78 -4.93 -14.02
CA HIS A 22 -3.08 -4.25 -13.99
C HIS A 22 -4.06 -4.97 -14.92
N THR A 23 -3.62 -5.21 -16.15
CA THR A 23 -4.29 -6.02 -17.16
C THR A 23 -3.24 -6.80 -17.96
N ASN A 24 -3.66 -7.70 -18.85
CA ASN A 24 -2.73 -8.45 -19.68
C ASN A 24 -1.76 -7.50 -20.40
N GLN A 25 -0.45 -7.71 -20.21
CA GLN A 25 0.63 -6.92 -20.80
C GLN A 25 0.76 -5.47 -20.27
N VAL A 26 -0.02 -5.07 -19.27
CA VAL A 26 0.09 -3.76 -18.60
C VAL A 26 0.61 -3.97 -17.19
N ASN A 27 1.77 -3.38 -16.90
CA ASN A 27 2.35 -3.41 -15.56
C ASN A 27 1.41 -2.76 -14.55
N ALA A 28 1.32 -3.36 -13.36
CA ALA A 28 0.55 -2.80 -12.26
C ALA A 28 1.08 -1.41 -11.82
N PHE A 29 0.15 -0.55 -11.44
CA PHE A 29 0.40 0.74 -10.79
C PHE A 29 0.56 0.57 -9.29
N LEU A 30 1.10 1.58 -8.60
CA LEU A 30 1.15 1.61 -7.14
C LEU A 30 -0.20 1.26 -6.49
N GLU A 31 -1.27 1.74 -7.12
CA GLU A 31 -2.65 1.49 -6.74
C GLU A 31 -2.98 0.00 -6.61
N ASP A 32 -2.69 -0.78 -7.64
CA ASP A 32 -3.02 -2.21 -7.68
C ASP A 32 -2.32 -2.95 -6.53
N TYR A 33 -1.05 -2.62 -6.24
CA TYR A 33 -0.33 -3.20 -5.11
C TYR A 33 -0.94 -2.78 -3.77
N ALA A 34 -1.29 -1.51 -3.61
CA ALA A 34 -1.84 -0.97 -2.37
C ALA A 34 -3.19 -1.61 -2.03
N TYR A 35 -4.10 -1.67 -2.99
CA TYR A 35 -5.45 -2.19 -2.79
C TYR A 35 -5.47 -3.72 -2.67
N LEU A 36 -4.78 -4.43 -3.57
CA LEU A 36 -4.72 -5.89 -3.49
C LEU A 36 -4.00 -6.34 -2.21
N GLY A 37 -2.90 -5.68 -1.84
CA GLY A 37 -2.19 -5.93 -0.60
C GLY A 37 -3.09 -5.79 0.63
N MET A 38 -3.90 -4.73 0.69
CA MET A 38 -4.90 -4.54 1.76
C MET A 38 -6.00 -5.61 1.77
N ALA A 39 -6.47 -6.04 0.60
CA ALA A 39 -7.47 -7.11 0.48
C ALA A 39 -6.91 -8.45 1.00
N LEU A 40 -5.68 -8.80 0.61
CA LEU A 40 -4.99 -10.01 1.08
C LEU A 40 -4.74 -9.97 2.59
N LEU A 41 -4.28 -8.84 3.12
CA LEU A 41 -4.13 -8.70 4.57
C LEU A 41 -5.45 -8.91 5.31
N THR A 42 -6.56 -8.43 4.74
CA THR A 42 -7.90 -8.63 5.30
C THR A 42 -8.32 -10.09 5.22
N ALA A 43 -8.07 -10.76 4.09
CA ALA A 43 -8.31 -12.19 3.94
C ALA A 43 -7.53 -13.01 4.99
N HIS A 44 -6.27 -12.68 5.27
CA HIS A 44 -5.51 -13.27 6.36
C HIS A 44 -6.19 -13.04 7.73
N GLN A 45 -6.65 -11.82 8.02
CA GLN A 45 -7.27 -11.50 9.30
C GLN A 45 -8.55 -12.29 9.57
N VAL A 46 -9.35 -12.53 8.52
CA VAL A 46 -10.62 -13.26 8.58
C VAL A 46 -10.41 -14.77 8.59
N THR A 47 -9.58 -15.29 7.69
CA THR A 47 -9.41 -16.74 7.50
C THR A 47 -8.34 -17.36 8.39
N LYS A 48 -7.45 -16.53 8.97
CA LYS A 48 -6.21 -16.93 9.64
C LYS A 48 -5.21 -17.68 8.74
N ASN A 49 -5.44 -17.74 7.43
CA ASN A 49 -4.50 -18.36 6.51
C ASN A 49 -3.29 -17.45 6.29
N SER A 50 -2.08 -17.94 6.61
CA SER A 50 -0.82 -17.20 6.50
C SER A 50 -0.40 -16.91 5.05
N LYS A 51 -0.86 -17.72 4.08
CA LYS A 51 -0.61 -17.50 2.64
C LYS A 51 -0.95 -16.08 2.21
N TYR A 52 -2.06 -15.53 2.69
CA TYR A 52 -2.47 -14.17 2.33
C TYR A 52 -1.63 -13.08 2.99
N LEU A 53 -1.07 -13.33 4.19
CA LEU A 53 -0.13 -12.41 4.81
C LEU A 53 1.17 -12.35 3.99
N ILE A 54 1.68 -13.51 3.58
CA ILE A 54 2.90 -13.62 2.75
C ILE A 54 2.70 -12.89 1.42
N PHE A 55 1.58 -13.09 0.73
CA PHE A 55 1.31 -12.36 -0.51
C PHE A 55 1.16 -10.86 -0.29
N SER A 56 0.46 -10.46 0.76
CA SER A 56 0.29 -9.04 1.11
C SER A 56 1.64 -8.35 1.36
N GLU A 57 2.55 -9.02 2.07
CA GLU A 57 3.90 -8.56 2.33
C GLU A 57 4.75 -8.51 1.05
N ASN A 58 4.70 -9.55 0.21
CA ASN A 58 5.42 -9.58 -1.06
C ASN A 58 5.01 -8.43 -1.98
N LEU A 59 3.70 -8.13 -2.07
CA LEU A 59 3.21 -6.98 -2.82
C LEU A 59 3.69 -5.66 -2.22
N LEU A 60 3.70 -5.53 -0.89
CA LEU A 60 4.24 -4.34 -0.24
C LEU A 60 5.72 -4.12 -0.57
N ASN A 61 6.54 -5.17 -0.43
CA ASN A 61 7.97 -5.09 -0.68
C ASN A 61 8.26 -4.74 -2.15
N GLN A 62 7.53 -5.35 -3.09
CA GLN A 62 7.62 -4.98 -4.51
C GLN A 62 7.17 -3.55 -4.77
N ALA A 63 6.11 -3.08 -4.11
CA ALA A 63 5.65 -1.71 -4.27
C ALA A 63 6.71 -0.70 -3.79
N ILE A 64 7.34 -0.98 -2.64
CA ILE A 64 8.46 -0.18 -2.13
C ILE A 64 9.61 -0.16 -3.15
N GLU A 65 10.05 -1.32 -3.62
CA GLU A 65 11.15 -1.43 -4.58
C GLU A 65 10.86 -0.68 -5.90
N LYS A 66 9.63 -0.78 -6.40
CA LYS A 66 9.26 -0.24 -7.72
C LYS A 66 8.91 1.23 -7.71
N PHE A 67 8.25 1.72 -6.65
CA PHE A 67 7.56 3.01 -6.65
C PHE A 67 8.07 3.99 -5.62
N TYR A 68 8.80 3.56 -4.58
CA TYR A 68 9.27 4.47 -3.54
C TYR A 68 10.61 5.12 -3.91
N GLU A 69 10.67 6.46 -3.85
CA GLU A 69 11.85 7.24 -4.18
C GLU A 69 12.06 8.38 -3.16
N LYS A 70 12.96 8.18 -2.18
CA LYS A 70 13.40 9.21 -1.23
C LYS A 70 12.23 9.97 -0.55
N GLY A 71 11.24 9.23 -0.05
CA GLY A 71 10.05 9.80 0.60
C GLY A 71 8.89 10.08 -0.34
N ARG A 72 9.06 9.90 -1.66
CA ARG A 72 8.01 10.00 -2.67
C ARG A 72 7.53 8.65 -3.13
N TRP A 73 6.36 8.64 -3.75
CA TRP A 73 5.79 7.47 -4.39
C TRP A 73 5.42 7.81 -5.83
N VAL A 74 5.91 7.01 -6.78
CA VAL A 74 5.57 7.08 -8.19
C VAL A 74 4.31 6.24 -8.41
N PHE A 75 3.29 6.81 -9.03
CA PHE A 75 2.05 6.10 -9.35
C PHE A 75 2.28 5.03 -10.43
N ALA A 76 2.98 5.41 -11.51
CA ALA A 76 3.31 4.56 -12.65
C ALA A 76 4.76 4.80 -13.09
N LYS A 77 5.54 3.74 -13.31
CA LYS A 77 6.86 3.88 -13.95
C LYS A 77 6.69 4.12 -15.45
N SER A 78 7.07 5.31 -15.88
CA SER A 78 7.19 5.75 -17.27
C SER A 78 8.45 6.60 -17.42
N ASP A 79 8.82 6.94 -18.65
CA ASP A 79 9.99 7.80 -18.94
C ASP A 79 9.91 9.16 -18.22
N ILE A 80 8.68 9.64 -17.99
CA ILE A 80 8.38 10.78 -17.14
C ILE A 80 7.64 10.22 -15.91
N PRO A 81 8.23 10.25 -14.70
CA PRO A 81 7.59 9.68 -13.52
C PRO A 81 6.35 10.49 -13.15
N VAL A 82 5.20 9.82 -13.09
CA VAL A 82 3.97 10.39 -12.53
C VAL A 82 3.97 10.09 -11.04
N TYR A 83 4.07 11.12 -10.20
CA TYR A 83 4.03 10.96 -8.75
C TYR A 83 2.59 10.84 -8.25
N ASP A 84 2.40 9.99 -7.24
CA ASP A 84 1.14 9.91 -6.53
C ASP A 84 1.02 11.05 -5.49
N ASP A 85 -0.22 11.39 -5.14
CA ASP A 85 -0.52 12.49 -4.22
C ASP A 85 -1.10 11.97 -2.89
N ILE A 86 -1.01 12.81 -1.86
CA ILE A 86 -1.54 12.52 -0.51
C ILE A 86 -3.07 12.66 -0.45
N TYR A 87 -3.69 13.35 -1.40
CA TYR A 87 -5.11 13.68 -1.35
C TYR A 87 -6.00 12.47 -1.61
N ASP A 88 -7.03 12.33 -0.78
CA ASP A 88 -8.13 11.41 -1.04
C ASP A 88 -9.18 12.19 -1.87
N LEU A 89 -9.12 12.05 -3.20
CA LEU A 89 -10.02 12.75 -4.13
C LEU A 89 -11.29 11.92 -4.38
N LEU A 90 -11.36 11.23 -5.52
CA LEU A 90 -12.48 10.34 -5.87
C LEU A 90 -12.44 9.04 -5.05
N TYR A 91 -11.26 8.65 -4.60
CA TYR A 91 -10.98 7.46 -3.79
C TYR A 91 -9.72 7.70 -2.94
N PRO A 92 -9.44 6.85 -1.94
CA PRO A 92 -8.27 6.99 -1.08
C PRO A 92 -6.94 6.96 -1.86
N SER A 93 -6.00 7.83 -1.50
CA SER A 93 -4.66 7.86 -2.08
C SER A 93 -3.97 6.49 -2.03
N SER A 94 -3.31 6.10 -3.13
CA SER A 94 -2.58 4.84 -3.21
C SER A 94 -1.36 4.87 -2.29
N MET A 95 -0.66 6.00 -2.22
CA MET A 95 0.42 6.29 -1.28
C MET A 95 -0.06 6.18 0.17
N ALA A 96 -1.22 6.76 0.52
CA ALA A 96 -1.77 6.62 1.87
C ALA A 96 -2.19 5.18 2.18
N THR A 97 -2.69 4.45 1.18
CA THR A 97 -3.14 3.07 1.32
C THR A 97 -1.98 2.09 1.49
N ILE A 98 -0.90 2.22 0.71
CA ILE A 98 0.30 1.37 0.85
C ILE A 98 1.03 1.63 2.17
N LEU A 99 1.05 2.87 2.68
CA LEU A 99 1.62 3.13 4.00
C LEU A 99 0.77 2.57 5.14
N LEU A 100 -0.57 2.62 5.01
CA LEU A 100 -1.43 1.94 5.98
C LEU A 100 -1.20 0.42 5.95
N LEU A 101 -0.97 -0.15 4.77
CA LEU A 101 -0.59 -1.55 4.62
C LEU A 101 0.72 -1.85 5.34
N ALA A 102 1.78 -1.08 5.04
CA ALA A 102 3.09 -1.20 5.68
C ALA A 102 3.00 -1.16 7.19
N GLN A 103 2.29 -0.17 7.73
CA GLN A 103 2.09 -0.03 9.16
C GLN A 103 1.36 -1.23 9.77
N LYS A 104 0.30 -1.73 9.11
CA LYS A 104 -0.45 -2.91 9.60
C LYS A 104 0.38 -4.19 9.54
N ILE A 105 1.21 -4.35 8.52
CA ILE A 105 2.12 -5.50 8.39
C ILE A 105 3.22 -5.42 9.45
N SER A 106 3.83 -4.26 9.70
CA SER A 106 4.83 -4.10 10.78
C SER A 106 4.33 -4.46 12.19
N PHE A 107 3.03 -4.52 12.45
CA PHE A 107 2.48 -5.01 13.72
C PHE A 107 2.32 -6.55 13.78
N LYS A 108 2.56 -7.24 12.66
CA LYS A 108 2.33 -8.68 12.51
C LYS A 108 3.60 -9.48 12.26
N ILE A 109 4.63 -8.83 11.73
CA ILE A 109 5.90 -9.46 11.35
C ILE A 109 7.06 -8.58 11.78
N ASP A 110 8.24 -9.18 11.88
CA ASP A 110 9.49 -8.50 12.25
C ASP A 110 10.17 -7.86 11.03
N ASN A 111 9.41 -7.03 10.31
CA ASN A 111 9.93 -6.22 9.20
C ASN A 111 9.70 -4.73 9.50
N ASP A 112 10.78 -3.95 9.42
CA ASP A 112 10.77 -2.54 9.77
C ASP A 112 10.51 -1.62 8.56
N TYR A 113 9.26 -1.17 8.43
CA TYR A 113 8.88 -0.16 7.44
C TYR A 113 8.89 1.28 8.02
N SER A 114 9.37 1.48 9.25
CA SER A 114 9.22 2.74 9.98
C SER A 114 9.92 3.91 9.29
N GLN A 115 11.06 3.67 8.63
CA GLN A 115 11.78 4.72 7.91
C GLN A 115 11.02 5.21 6.68
N ILE A 116 10.41 4.28 5.92
CA ILE A 116 9.60 4.60 4.73
C ILE A 116 8.37 5.40 5.16
N ILE A 117 7.65 4.92 6.18
CA ILE A 117 6.48 5.60 6.73
C ILE A 117 6.86 7.00 7.22
N PHE A 118 7.95 7.12 8.00
CA PHE A 118 8.42 8.41 8.50
C PHE A 118 8.74 9.39 7.38
N LYS A 119 9.53 8.96 6.40
CA LYS A 119 9.99 9.86 5.31
C LYS A 119 8.84 10.34 4.45
N THR A 120 7.84 9.51 4.18
CA THR A 120 6.65 9.95 3.44
C THR A 120 5.77 10.89 4.27
N ILE A 121 5.59 10.63 5.57
CA ILE A 121 4.87 11.55 6.46
C ILE A 121 5.59 12.90 6.56
N GLU A 122 6.90 12.90 6.82
CA GLU A 122 7.75 14.09 6.94
C GLU A 122 7.60 14.97 5.70
N ARG A 123 7.67 14.36 4.52
CA ARG A 123 7.56 15.05 3.23
C ARG A 123 6.19 15.68 2.99
N ASN A 124 5.12 15.09 3.53
CA ASN A 124 3.75 15.60 3.37
C ASN A 124 3.22 16.31 4.63
N SER A 125 4.10 16.63 5.59
CA SER A 125 3.74 17.21 6.89
C SER A 125 2.94 18.50 6.77
N TYR A 126 3.29 19.36 5.80
CA TYR A 126 2.57 20.62 5.55
C TYR A 126 1.08 20.40 5.29
N VAL A 127 0.73 19.45 4.41
CA VAL A 127 -0.67 19.13 4.09
C VAL A 127 -1.35 18.50 5.31
N LEU A 128 -0.69 17.53 5.96
CA LEU A 128 -1.23 16.82 7.13
C LEU A 128 -1.56 17.76 8.30
N MET A 129 -0.75 18.80 8.51
CA MET A 129 -0.96 19.77 9.59
C MET A 129 -2.10 20.75 9.31
N ARG A 130 -2.45 20.99 8.04
CA ARG A 130 -3.34 22.09 7.64
C ARG A 130 -4.66 21.60 7.07
N GLN A 131 -4.68 20.43 6.46
CA GLN A 131 -5.81 19.93 5.69
C GLN A 131 -6.04 18.42 5.90
N PRO A 132 -6.22 17.95 7.14
CA PRO A 132 -6.46 16.52 7.39
C PRO A 132 -7.74 15.99 6.70
N LEU A 133 -8.70 16.88 6.40
CA LEU A 133 -9.93 16.54 5.67
C LEU A 133 -9.67 16.17 4.21
N SER A 134 -8.64 16.73 3.57
CA SER A 134 -8.29 16.38 2.17
C SER A 134 -7.41 15.15 2.07
N SER A 135 -6.83 14.69 3.19
CA SER A 135 -6.02 13.48 3.26
C SER A 135 -6.34 12.62 4.50
N PRO A 136 -7.61 12.23 4.72
CA PRO A 136 -8.02 11.52 5.93
C PRO A 136 -7.34 10.16 6.09
N LYS A 137 -7.08 9.44 4.99
CA LYS A 137 -6.35 8.16 5.03
C LYS A 137 -4.92 8.34 5.52
N MET A 138 -4.19 9.32 4.99
CA MET A 138 -2.82 9.59 5.43
C MET A 138 -2.79 10.12 6.87
N SER A 139 -3.78 10.94 7.25
CA SER A 139 -3.94 11.40 8.64
C SER A 139 -4.08 10.23 9.61
N LYS A 140 -4.81 9.17 9.22
CA LYS A 140 -4.90 7.94 10.00
C LYS A 140 -3.55 7.21 10.12
N VAL A 141 -2.75 7.18 9.05
CA VAL A 141 -1.39 6.61 9.09
C VAL A 141 -0.52 7.38 10.10
N LEU A 142 -0.55 8.72 10.05
CA LEU A 142 0.17 9.59 10.98
C LEU A 142 -0.22 9.32 12.44
N LEU A 143 -1.53 9.30 12.75
CA LEU A 143 -2.01 9.07 14.13
C LEU A 143 -1.54 7.72 14.67
N LYS A 144 -1.60 6.67 13.86
CA LYS A 144 -1.11 5.34 14.25
C LYS A 144 0.40 5.28 14.40
N TYR A 145 1.13 6.05 13.58
CA TYR A 145 2.59 6.12 13.66
C TYR A 145 3.02 6.77 14.97
N LEU A 146 2.33 7.83 15.39
CA LEU A 146 2.55 8.49 16.68
C LEU A 146 2.19 7.58 17.85
N GLN A 147 1.08 6.84 17.77
CA GLN A 147 0.69 5.88 18.81
C GLN A 147 1.76 4.83 19.10
N LYS A 148 2.49 4.33 18.09
CA LYS A 148 3.58 3.35 18.28
C LYS A 148 4.77 3.93 19.07
N ARG A 149 4.91 5.26 19.14
CA ARG A 149 6.05 5.96 19.72
C ARG A 149 5.78 6.56 21.11
N ILE A 150 4.55 6.46 21.60
CA ILE A 150 4.12 6.86 22.94
C ILE A 150 3.97 5.60 23.77
#